data_AF-A0A1G6BQ14-F1
#
_entry.id   AF-A0A1G6BQ14-F1
#
_cell.length_a   1.000
_cell.length_b   1.000
_cell.length_c   1.000
_cell.angle_alpha   90.00
_cell.angle_beta   90.00
_cell.angle_gamma   90.00
#
_symmetry.space_group_name_H-M   'P 1'
#
loop_
_entity.id
_entity.type
_entity.pdbx_description
1 polymer ?
#
loop_
_entity_poly.entity_id
_entity_poly.type
_entity_poly.pdbx_seq_one_letter_code
_entity_poly.pdbx_strand_id
1 'polypeptide(L)'
;MTSILASRSHSHDAPTPQYRPYRFTYCFNGTEWSVDIPALSLSEAKERVKVLGFARYEGEVSANHGRAERTERRTGAWFRKAMRSA
;
A
#
# COMPACT_ATOMS: atom_id res chain seq x y z
N MET A 1 19.39 38.03 32.89
CA MET A 1 19.99 37.72 31.58
C MET A 1 19.28 36.50 31.03
N THR A 2 18.52 36.69 29.96
CA THR A 2 17.55 35.73 29.41
C THR A 2 18.21 34.95 28.28
N SER A 3 18.26 33.61 28.38
CA SER A 3 18.65 32.76 27.24
C SER A 3 17.70 31.58 27.17
N ILE A 4 16.69 31.69 26.31
CA ILE A 4 15.77 30.62 25.94
C ILE A 4 16.29 30.09 24.60
N LEU A 5 17.02 28.96 24.61
CA LEU A 5 17.31 28.23 23.37
C LEU A 5 16.06 27.45 22.98
N ALA A 6 15.25 28.02 22.08
CA ALA A 6 14.23 27.28 21.36
C ALA A 6 14.90 26.38 20.32
N SER A 7 15.11 25.11 20.67
CA SER A 7 15.53 24.08 19.72
C SER A 7 14.44 23.91 18.65
N ARG A 8 14.71 24.46 17.46
CA ARG A 8 13.86 24.32 16.28
C ARG A 8 13.85 22.85 15.85
N SER A 9 12.82 22.11 16.24
CA SER A 9 12.50 20.80 15.70
C SER A 9 12.28 20.92 14.19
N HIS A 10 13.30 20.60 13.40
CA HIS A 10 13.13 20.38 11.97
C HIS A 10 12.40 19.04 11.81
N SER A 11 11.07 19.10 11.81
CA SER A 11 10.23 18.01 11.31
C SER A 11 10.54 17.84 9.82
N HIS A 12 11.33 16.82 9.50
CA HIS A 12 11.62 16.42 8.13
C HIS A 12 10.36 15.75 7.56
N ASP A 13 9.40 16.57 7.11
CA ASP A 13 8.23 16.13 6.37
C ASP A 13 8.71 15.66 4.98
N ALA A 14 9.08 14.39 4.88
CA ALA A 14 9.41 13.80 3.59
C ALA A 14 8.14 13.78 2.74
N PRO A 15 8.19 14.21 1.45
CA PRO A 15 7.01 14.23 0.61
C PRO A 15 6.46 12.81 0.50
N THR A 16 5.25 12.59 1.02
CA THR A 16 4.59 11.29 0.91
C THR A 16 4.34 11.00 -0.57
N PRO A 17 4.77 9.83 -1.07
CA PRO A 17 4.55 9.46 -2.47
C PRO A 17 3.04 9.45 -2.77
N GLN A 18 2.62 10.26 -3.73
CA GLN A 18 1.21 10.37 -4.13
C GLN A 18 0.84 9.20 -5.04
N TYR A 19 0.35 8.13 -4.44
CA TYR A 19 -0.17 6.97 -5.17
C TYR A 19 -1.47 7.32 -5.90
N ARG A 20 -1.59 6.88 -7.15
CA ARG A 20 -2.81 6.96 -7.95
C ARG A 20 -3.37 5.56 -8.18
N PRO A 21 -4.70 5.37 -8.17
CA PRO A 21 -5.31 4.09 -8.48
C PRO A 21 -5.24 3.83 -10.00
N TYR A 22 -4.83 2.62 -10.38
CA TYR A 22 -4.86 2.12 -11.75
C TYR A 22 -5.79 0.91 -11.81
N ARG A 23 -6.85 1.00 -12.63
CA ARG A 23 -7.86 -0.06 -12.77
C ARG A 23 -7.45 -1.09 -13.80
N PHE A 24 -7.54 -2.37 -13.43
CA PHE A 24 -7.33 -3.50 -14.32
C PHE A 24 -8.59 -4.34 -14.35
N THR A 25 -9.06 -4.66 -15.56
CA THR A 25 -10.27 -5.44 -15.80
C THR A 25 -9.90 -6.80 -16.35
N TYR A 26 -10.57 -7.86 -15.90
CA TYR A 26 -10.34 -9.23 -16.38
C TYR A 26 -11.65 -10.04 -16.36
N CYS A 27 -11.73 -11.06 -17.21
CA CYS A 27 -12.87 -11.96 -17.27
C CYS A 27 -12.58 -13.25 -16.50
N PHE A 28 -13.48 -13.65 -15.62
CA PHE A 28 -13.44 -14.92 -14.91
C PHE A 28 -14.83 -15.53 -14.88
N ASN A 29 -14.97 -16.78 -15.37
CA ASN A 29 -16.25 -17.48 -15.52
C ASN A 29 -17.32 -16.68 -16.30
N GLY A 30 -16.91 -16.02 -17.38
CA GLY A 30 -17.81 -15.20 -18.21
C GLY A 30 -18.29 -13.90 -17.54
N THR A 31 -17.80 -13.60 -16.34
CA THR A 31 -18.11 -12.36 -15.61
C THR A 31 -16.90 -11.43 -15.65
N GLU A 32 -17.15 -10.14 -15.84
CA GLU A 32 -16.12 -9.11 -15.79
C GLU A 32 -15.85 -8.68 -14.34
N TRP A 33 -14.57 -8.66 -13.97
CA TRP A 33 -14.08 -8.24 -12.66
C TRP A 33 -13.09 -7.10 -12.83
N SER A 34 -12.98 -6.26 -11.80
CA SER A 34 -12.05 -5.13 -11.77
C SER A 34 -11.25 -5.13 -10.47
N VAL A 35 -9.98 -4.76 -10.56
CA VAL A 35 -9.10 -4.52 -9.40
C VAL A 35 -8.39 -3.17 -9.55
N ASP A 36 -8.41 -2.38 -8.49
CA ASP A 36 -7.72 -1.09 -8.43
C ASP A 36 -6.38 -1.25 -7.72
N ILE A 37 -5.28 -0.94 -8.42
CA ILE A 37 -3.91 -1.06 -7.90
C ILE A 37 -3.34 0.34 -7.66
N PRO A 38 -3.06 0.72 -6.40
CA PRO A 38 -2.37 1.97 -6.13
C PRO A 38 -0.90 1.86 -6.57
N ALA A 39 -0.43 2.79 -7.40
CA ALA A 39 0.96 2.87 -7.87
C ALA A 39 1.37 4.33 -8.14
N LEU A 40 2.67 4.59 -8.28
CA LEU A 40 3.20 5.91 -8.67
C LEU A 40 3.25 6.09 -10.18
N SER A 41 3.20 4.99 -10.93
CA SER A 41 3.20 4.98 -12.40
C SER A 41 2.45 3.78 -12.94
N LEU A 42 2.03 3.87 -14.21
CA LEU A 42 1.42 2.75 -14.92
C LEU A 42 2.35 1.54 -15.01
N SER A 43 3.65 1.77 -15.23
CA SER A 43 4.65 0.70 -15.31
C SER A 43 4.74 -0.07 -14.00
N GLU A 44 4.79 0.63 -12.86
CA GLU A 44 4.77 0.01 -11.54
C GLU A 44 3.45 -0.74 -11.30
N ALA A 45 2.31 -0.17 -11.69
CA ALA A 45 1.02 -0.84 -11.56
C ALA A 45 0.99 -2.18 -12.33
N LYS A 46 1.54 -2.22 -13.55
CA LYS A 46 1.68 -3.44 -14.35
C LYS A 46 2.55 -4.49 -13.66
N GLU A 47 3.68 -4.08 -13.08
CA GLU A 47 4.55 -5.01 -12.32
C GLU A 47 3.84 -5.55 -11.07
N ARG A 48 3.10 -4.71 -10.35
CA ARG A 48 2.30 -5.13 -9.19
C ARG A 48 1.19 -6.12 -9.57
N VAL A 49 0.50 -5.93 -10.70
CA VAL A 49 -0.54 -6.87 -11.16
C VAL A 49 0.03 -8.24 -11.48
N LYS A 50 1.21 -8.32 -12.11
CA LYS A 50 1.85 -9.60 -12.46
C LYS A 50 2.07 -10.50 -11.24
N VAL A 51 2.38 -9.91 -10.08
CA VAL A 51 2.65 -10.66 -8.85
C VAL A 51 1.39 -11.00 -8.05
N LEU A 52 0.20 -10.52 -8.44
CA LEU A 52 -1.06 -10.85 -7.75
C LEU A 52 -1.37 -12.35 -7.74
N GLY A 53 -0.90 -13.09 -8.75
CA GLY A 53 -1.03 -14.56 -8.76
C GLY A 53 -0.30 -15.26 -7.61
N PHE A 54 0.66 -14.58 -6.96
CA PHE A 54 1.37 -15.08 -5.78
C PHE A 54 0.80 -14.51 -4.47
N ALA A 55 -0.33 -13.81 -4.52
CA ALA A 55 -0.96 -13.29 -3.32
C ALA A 55 -1.41 -14.44 -2.41
N ARG A 56 -1.22 -14.24 -1.11
CA ARG A 56 -1.71 -15.16 -0.08
C ARG A 56 -3.08 -14.69 0.39
N TYR A 57 -3.99 -15.64 0.57
CA TYR A 57 -5.26 -15.39 1.23
C TYR A 57 -5.04 -15.13 2.74
N GLU A 58 -5.41 -13.94 3.20
CA GLU A 58 -5.26 -13.50 4.60
C GLU A 58 -6.57 -13.52 5.39
N GLY A 59 -7.70 -13.87 4.76
CA GLY A 59 -9.03 -13.91 5.36
C GLY A 59 -10.08 -13.11 4.58
N GLU A 60 -11.30 -13.11 5.08
CA GLU A 60 -12.40 -12.34 4.51
C GLU A 60 -12.33 -10.89 4.99
N VAL A 61 -12.32 -9.95 4.04
CA VAL A 61 -12.51 -8.54 4.36
C VAL A 61 -14.00 -8.26 4.26
N SER A 62 -14.69 -8.17 5.39
CA SER A 62 -16.04 -7.64 5.41
C SER A 62 -16.01 -6.22 4.86
N ALA A 63 -16.87 -5.92 3.89
CA ALA A 63 -17.07 -4.56 3.42
C ALA A 63 -17.76 -3.73 4.52
N ASN A 64 -17.02 -3.43 5.59
CA ASN A 64 -17.47 -2.47 6.58
C ASN A 64 -17.41 -1.11 5.88
N HIS A 65 -18.56 -0.68 5.35
CA HIS A 65 -18.79 0.66 4.82
C HIS A 65 -18.73 1.68 5.97
N GLY A 66 -17.54 1.83 6.54
CA GLY A 66 -17.17 2.84 7.50
C GLY A 66 -15.94 3.56 6.95
N ARG A 67 -16.20 4.63 6.19
CA ARG A 67 -15.32 5.76 5.90
C ARG A 67 -13.95 5.71 6.63
N ALA A 68 -12.91 5.36 5.87
CA ALA A 68 -11.49 5.72 6.07
C ALA A 68 -10.98 5.84 7.53
N GLU A 69 -10.59 4.72 8.13
CA GLU A 69 -9.64 4.73 9.25
C GLU A 69 -8.36 3.98 8.91
N ARG A 70 -7.37 4.78 8.52
CA ARG A 70 -5.93 4.65 8.76
C ARG A 70 -5.49 3.30 9.38
N THR A 71 -5.29 2.28 8.55
CA THR A 71 -4.46 1.11 8.89
C THR A 71 -3.00 1.41 8.58
N GLU A 72 -2.41 2.28 9.40
CA GLU A 72 -0.95 2.38 9.47
C GLU A 72 -0.42 1.23 10.36
N ARG A 73 0.63 0.57 9.87
CA ARG A 73 1.60 -0.27 10.61
C ARG A 73 1.24 -1.74 10.84
N ARG A 74 1.49 -2.57 9.82
CA ARG A 74 2.27 -3.82 10.00
C ARG A 74 2.78 -4.51 8.72
N THR A 75 2.95 -3.80 7.62
CA THR A 75 3.52 -4.36 6.38
C THR A 75 5.04 -4.24 6.40
N GLY A 76 5.76 -5.32 6.71
CA GLY A 76 7.23 -5.33 6.50
C GLY A 76 8.05 -6.29 7.37
N ALA A 77 7.47 -6.88 8.41
CA ALA A 77 8.18 -7.88 9.22
C ALA A 77 8.14 -9.28 8.58
N TRP A 78 7.01 -9.66 7.97
CA TRP A 78 6.83 -11.00 7.41
C TRP A 78 7.50 -11.19 6.04
N PHE A 79 7.46 -10.16 5.17
CA PHE A 79 8.07 -10.21 3.83
C PHE A 79 9.60 -10.45 3.88
N ARG A 80 10.28 -9.89 4.89
CA ARG A 80 11.72 -10.09 5.13
C ARG A 80 12.09 -11.45 5.75
N LYS A 81 11.11 -12.19 6.28
CA LYS A 81 11.31 -13.54 6.82
C LYS A 81 11.11 -14.60 5.72
N ALA A 82 10.14 -14.42 4.84
CA ALA A 82 9.90 -15.32 3.71
C ALA A 82 11.08 -15.40 2.72
N MET A 83 11.74 -14.26 2.46
CA MET A 83 12.90 -14.19 1.54
C MET A 83 14.22 -14.74 2.12
N ARG A 84 14.27 -15.12 3.40
CA ARG A 84 15.51 -15.61 4.06
C ARG A 84 15.51 -17.12 4.29
N SER A 85 14.43 -17.80 3.90
CA SER A 85 14.26 -19.25 4.04
C SER A 85 14.13 -19.95 2.68
N ALA A 86 14.53 -19.27 1.60
CA ALA A 86 14.66 -19.81 0.25
C ALA A 86 16.14 -19.91 -0.13
#